data_AF-A0A8H5V4F4-F1
#
_entry.id   AF-A0A8H5V4F4-F1
#
_cell.length_a   1.000
_cell.length_b   1.000
_cell.length_c   1.000
_cell.angle_alpha   90.00
_cell.angle_beta   90.00
_cell.angle_gamma   90.00
#
_symmetry.space_group_name_H-M   'P 1'
#
loop_
_entity.id
_entity.type
_entity.pdbx_description
1 polymer ?
#
loop_
_entity_poly.entity_id
_entity_poly.type
_entity_poly.pdbx_seq_one_letter_code
_entity_poly.pdbx_strand_id
1 'polypeptide(L)'
;MATGVSHDLTTQSSPEKLLRIGTGCCGSVWADAGSTKDTGTPSCIKREDGDPHRSIANEHFIHQLVVQSLQLNPQHARNFRIPLCRGFLNEDDEGWSLVLPRLPPGSKPCNALLSEKVQPLSEDVRKLLVSKFARGGSDQDAIINDKKNEHCLIRPYLGRRKKDWENTNRSTFFSLRNFPLNLDRMIELGLDVQSYVKVMAEGLAFLHWVARIDANDVEFVLARSRSTSNLHPYSPFDTAIFGPHSMWIIDFDCCNPVTMDENGAAAAAECFWRNDPYYPRPGSTDTSDQELWCAFKDHYLEKRLQLPMFATYLEKLANAGGPEVTYEAGCHCGYIGLSVALSPPLPKHEVINCNCSICRRGGYLLVYPAYEKVTWHNDSDKRVSRYQFNTKARDHMFCPKCGASIGIDFARVWPEAPRYGISVRQFNNIDLDSLQYIKLDGLHTAEPGVDLSGKEIDPKANEAPGYSS
;
A
#
# COMPACT_ATOMS: atom_id res chain seq x y z
N MET A 1 3.24 -15.41 -31.63
CA MET A 1 2.31 -15.12 -30.50
C MET A 1 3.18 -14.91 -29.28
N ALA A 2 3.04 -13.78 -28.57
CA ALA A 2 3.91 -13.43 -27.46
C ALA A 2 3.58 -14.33 -26.25
N THR A 3 4.52 -15.17 -25.85
CA THR A 3 4.33 -16.31 -24.93
C THR A 3 4.10 -15.94 -23.46
N GLY A 4 3.74 -14.69 -23.12
CA GLY A 4 3.49 -14.24 -21.74
C GLY A 4 4.69 -14.27 -20.77
N VAL A 5 5.79 -14.95 -21.14
CA VAL A 5 7.01 -15.07 -20.34
C VAL A 5 7.93 -13.87 -20.57
N SER A 6 8.55 -13.38 -19.49
CA SER A 6 9.56 -12.33 -19.60
C SER A 6 10.77 -12.81 -20.41
N HIS A 7 11.18 -12.02 -21.40
CA HIS A 7 12.22 -12.37 -22.36
C HIS A 7 13.52 -12.85 -21.68
N ASP A 8 13.95 -12.18 -20.62
CA ASP A 8 15.17 -12.47 -19.85
C ASP A 8 15.19 -13.82 -19.13
N LEU A 9 14.05 -14.48 -18.96
CA LEU A 9 13.93 -15.84 -18.40
C LEU A 9 13.96 -16.95 -19.46
N THR A 10 13.91 -16.58 -20.74
CA THR A 10 13.75 -17.54 -21.85
C THR A 10 15.07 -17.83 -22.55
N THR A 11 15.11 -18.93 -23.30
CA THR A 11 16.20 -19.29 -24.22
C THR A 11 16.42 -18.26 -25.33
N GLN A 12 15.44 -17.41 -25.62
CA GLN A 12 15.56 -16.35 -26.62
C GLN A 12 16.53 -15.24 -26.17
N SER A 13 16.60 -14.99 -24.86
CA SER A 13 17.53 -14.00 -24.30
C SER A 13 18.94 -14.56 -24.07
N SER A 14 19.05 -15.80 -23.59
CA SER A 14 20.34 -16.43 -23.28
C SER A 14 20.18 -17.95 -23.21
N PRO A 15 21.17 -18.73 -23.69
CA PRO A 15 21.19 -20.18 -23.49
C PRO A 15 21.67 -20.59 -22.09
N GLU A 16 22.19 -19.67 -21.28
CA GLU A 16 22.76 -19.98 -19.96
C GLU A 16 21.68 -20.41 -18.94
N LYS A 17 22.06 -21.29 -18.02
CA LYS A 17 21.17 -21.76 -16.96
C LYS A 17 20.80 -20.64 -15.99
N LEU A 18 19.54 -20.62 -15.55
CA LEU A 18 19.08 -19.76 -14.46
C LEU A 18 19.74 -20.19 -13.15
N LEU A 19 19.99 -19.22 -12.27
CA LEU A 19 20.53 -19.45 -10.93
C LEU A 19 19.40 -19.52 -9.91
N ARG A 20 19.52 -20.43 -8.93
CA ARG A 20 18.58 -20.54 -7.82
C ARG A 20 18.83 -19.47 -6.76
N ILE A 21 18.06 -18.39 -6.81
CA ILE A 21 18.22 -17.23 -5.93
C ILE A 21 17.44 -17.37 -4.62
N GLY A 22 16.37 -18.17 -4.60
CA GLY A 22 15.47 -18.33 -3.44
C GLY A 22 14.94 -19.75 -3.31
N THR A 23 14.56 -20.15 -2.10
CA THR A 23 13.89 -21.43 -1.80
C THR A 23 13.12 -21.25 -0.50
N GLY A 24 11.88 -21.71 -0.45
CA GLY A 24 11.00 -21.65 0.71
C GLY A 24 9.95 -22.75 0.64
N CYS A 25 8.88 -22.62 1.43
CA CYS A 25 7.83 -23.64 1.51
C CYS A 25 7.12 -23.86 0.17
N CYS A 26 6.78 -22.82 -0.60
CA CYS A 26 6.15 -23.00 -1.92
C CYS A 26 7.06 -23.69 -2.94
N GLY A 27 8.37 -23.54 -2.80
CA GLY A 27 9.35 -24.04 -3.76
C GLY A 27 10.50 -23.09 -4.01
N SER A 28 10.99 -23.08 -5.24
CA SER A 28 12.27 -22.47 -5.62
C SER A 28 12.12 -21.24 -6.50
N VAL A 29 13.01 -20.26 -6.32
CA VAL A 29 13.04 -19.01 -7.08
C VAL A 29 14.29 -18.96 -7.94
N TRP A 30 14.14 -18.62 -9.22
CA TRP A 30 15.20 -18.62 -10.22
C TRP A 30 15.27 -17.31 -10.99
N ALA A 31 16.47 -16.90 -11.38
CA ALA A 31 16.68 -15.72 -12.22
C ALA A 31 17.95 -15.85 -13.06
N ASP A 32 18.08 -14.95 -14.04
CA ASP A 32 19.29 -14.86 -14.88
C ASP A 32 20.53 -14.51 -14.05
N ALA A 33 21.69 -15.09 -14.40
CA ALA A 33 22.95 -14.89 -13.68
C ALA A 33 23.47 -13.45 -13.74
N GLY A 34 23.22 -12.73 -14.85
CA GLY A 34 23.57 -11.33 -15.02
C GLY A 34 22.61 -10.36 -14.34
N SER A 35 21.48 -10.84 -13.81
CA SER A 35 20.40 -10.00 -13.28
C SER A 35 20.76 -9.17 -12.06
N THR A 36 21.90 -9.38 -11.40
CA THR A 36 22.39 -8.55 -10.28
C THR A 36 23.20 -7.34 -10.73
N LYS A 37 23.65 -7.34 -12.00
CA LYS A 37 24.47 -6.27 -12.58
C LYS A 37 23.65 -5.25 -13.37
N ASP A 38 22.40 -5.58 -13.70
CA ASP A 38 21.48 -4.71 -14.43
C ASP A 38 20.92 -3.59 -13.53
N THR A 39 20.75 -2.40 -14.10
CA THR A 39 20.10 -1.25 -13.45
C THR A 39 18.60 -1.18 -13.75
N GLY A 40 18.09 -2.07 -14.62
CA GLY A 40 16.69 -2.24 -14.96
C GLY A 40 15.88 -3.02 -13.93
N THR A 41 14.74 -3.56 -14.37
CA THR A 41 13.86 -4.42 -13.56
C THR A 41 13.92 -5.84 -14.13
N PRO A 42 14.88 -6.66 -13.73
CA PRO A 42 14.95 -8.04 -14.22
C PRO A 42 13.83 -8.89 -13.61
N SER A 43 13.52 -10.01 -14.25
CA SER A 43 12.52 -10.97 -13.78
C SER A 43 13.13 -12.07 -12.92
N CYS A 44 12.28 -12.69 -12.10
CA CYS A 44 12.49 -14.02 -11.56
C CYS A 44 11.24 -14.90 -11.80
N ILE A 45 11.43 -16.21 -11.69
CA ILE A 45 10.38 -17.21 -11.70
C ILE A 45 10.37 -17.95 -10.36
N LYS A 46 9.24 -17.92 -9.64
CA LYS A 46 9.00 -18.70 -8.43
C LYS A 46 8.15 -19.91 -8.81
N ARG A 47 8.70 -21.11 -8.59
CA ARG A 47 8.10 -22.38 -8.99
C ARG A 47 7.41 -23.04 -7.80
N GLU A 48 6.24 -23.61 -8.05
CA GLU A 48 5.49 -24.46 -7.11
C GLU A 48 6.09 -25.89 -7.11
N ASP A 49 7.32 -26.00 -6.63
CA ASP A 49 8.07 -27.26 -6.53
C ASP A 49 8.50 -27.58 -5.09
N GLY A 50 7.77 -27.05 -4.10
CA GLY A 50 7.94 -27.28 -2.68
C GLY A 50 6.79 -28.07 -2.04
N ASP A 51 6.27 -27.56 -0.93
CA ASP A 51 5.19 -28.12 -0.14
C ASP A 51 3.85 -28.07 -0.92
N PRO A 52 3.15 -29.20 -1.08
CA PRO A 52 1.90 -29.27 -1.83
C PRO A 52 0.73 -28.51 -1.19
N HIS A 53 0.85 -28.05 0.06
CA HIS A 53 -0.17 -27.26 0.74
C HIS A 53 -0.05 -25.75 0.52
N ARG A 54 1.03 -25.27 -0.10
CA ARG A 54 1.21 -23.85 -0.45
C ARG A 54 0.81 -23.63 -1.91
N SER A 55 0.22 -22.48 -2.21
CA SER A 55 -0.32 -22.20 -3.55
C SER A 55 0.30 -20.97 -4.20
N ILE A 56 1.11 -21.19 -5.24
CA ILE A 56 1.61 -20.11 -6.10
C ILE A 56 0.48 -19.45 -6.90
N ALA A 57 -0.60 -20.19 -7.18
CA ALA A 57 -1.79 -19.60 -7.79
C ALA A 57 -2.46 -18.58 -6.85
N ASN A 58 -2.55 -18.89 -5.53
CA ASN A 58 -3.04 -17.93 -4.55
C ASN A 58 -2.13 -16.69 -4.45
N GLU A 59 -0.81 -16.90 -4.40
CA GLU A 59 0.15 -15.79 -4.40
C GLU A 59 -0.04 -14.88 -5.60
N HIS A 60 -0.19 -15.45 -6.80
CA HIS A 60 -0.42 -14.67 -8.02
C HIS A 60 -1.71 -13.84 -7.93
N PHE A 61 -2.81 -14.42 -7.45
CA PHE A 61 -4.09 -13.72 -7.26
C PHE A 61 -3.95 -12.54 -6.27
N ILE A 62 -3.39 -12.78 -5.08
CA ILE A 62 -3.20 -11.73 -4.07
C ILE A 62 -2.22 -10.67 -4.57
N HIS A 63 -1.14 -11.07 -5.24
CA HIS A 63 -0.15 -10.15 -5.77
C HIS A 63 -0.75 -9.23 -6.83
N GLN A 64 -1.62 -9.74 -7.71
CA GLN A 64 -2.38 -8.91 -8.65
C GLN A 64 -3.31 -7.92 -7.93
N LEU A 65 -4.04 -8.37 -6.90
CA LEU A 65 -4.91 -7.51 -6.09
C LEU A 65 -4.12 -6.37 -5.43
N VAL A 66 -2.95 -6.68 -4.85
CA VAL A 66 -2.06 -5.70 -4.21
C VAL A 66 -1.52 -4.69 -5.24
N VAL A 67 -1.05 -5.16 -6.40
CA VAL A 67 -0.52 -4.29 -7.46
C VAL A 67 -1.61 -3.39 -8.04
N GLN A 68 -2.81 -3.92 -8.28
CA GLN A 68 -3.95 -3.13 -8.73
C GLN A 68 -4.35 -2.07 -7.69
N SER A 69 -4.38 -2.46 -6.42
CA SER A 69 -4.65 -1.54 -5.31
C SER A 69 -3.63 -0.40 -5.24
N LEU A 70 -2.36 -0.70 -5.53
CA LEU A 70 -1.28 0.29 -5.58
C LEU A 70 -1.43 1.24 -6.75
N GLN A 71 -1.80 0.73 -7.93
CA GLN A 71 -2.05 1.56 -9.12
C GLN A 71 -3.23 2.50 -8.94
N LEU A 72 -4.28 2.04 -8.27
CA LEU A 72 -5.47 2.86 -7.96
C LEU A 72 -5.23 3.83 -6.80
N ASN A 73 -4.27 3.54 -5.92
CA ASN A 73 -4.00 4.30 -4.71
C ASN A 73 -2.50 4.58 -4.47
N PRO A 74 -1.77 5.15 -5.44
CA PRO A 74 -0.31 5.32 -5.36
C PRO A 74 0.11 6.24 -4.21
N GLN A 75 -0.77 7.11 -3.73
CA GLN A 75 -0.54 7.98 -2.57
C GLN A 75 -0.34 7.21 -1.25
N HIS A 76 -0.88 5.98 -1.14
CA HIS A 76 -0.81 5.18 0.09
C HIS A 76 0.36 4.18 0.09
N ALA A 77 1.18 4.15 -0.97
CA ALA A 77 2.29 3.20 -1.14
C ALA A 77 3.57 3.89 -1.62
N ARG A 78 3.94 5.03 -1.02
CA ARG A 78 5.09 5.83 -1.47
C ARG A 78 6.41 5.33 -0.89
N ASN A 79 6.38 4.82 0.34
CA ASN A 79 7.59 4.57 1.12
C ASN A 79 8.07 3.10 1.13
N PHE A 80 7.28 2.18 0.59
CA PHE A 80 7.66 0.78 0.40
C PHE A 80 7.57 0.39 -1.08
N ARG A 81 7.96 -0.83 -1.40
CA ARG A 81 7.93 -1.39 -2.76
C ARG A 81 7.27 -2.76 -2.75
N ILE A 82 6.47 -3.01 -3.79
CA ILE A 82 5.96 -4.33 -4.14
C ILE A 82 6.60 -4.71 -5.48
N PRO A 83 7.13 -5.93 -5.65
CA PRO A 83 7.60 -6.39 -6.95
C PRO A 83 6.49 -6.28 -8.00
N LEU A 84 6.83 -5.97 -9.25
CA LEU A 84 5.85 -6.10 -10.34
C LEU A 84 5.39 -7.56 -10.48
N CYS A 85 4.08 -7.77 -10.60
CA CYS A 85 3.50 -9.05 -11.02
C CYS A 85 3.49 -9.09 -12.55
N ARG A 86 4.32 -9.96 -13.16
CA ARG A 86 4.54 -9.98 -14.62
C ARG A 86 3.72 -11.04 -15.33
N GLY A 87 3.33 -12.10 -14.64
CA GLY A 87 2.50 -13.15 -15.20
C GLY A 87 2.55 -14.43 -14.40
N PHE A 88 1.94 -15.46 -14.96
CA PHE A 88 1.80 -16.78 -14.37
C PHE A 88 1.92 -17.83 -15.46
N LEU A 89 2.53 -18.96 -15.14
CA LEU A 89 2.56 -20.16 -15.97
C LEU A 89 1.89 -21.30 -15.21
N ASN A 90 0.93 -21.97 -15.82
CA ASN A 90 0.43 -23.26 -15.35
C ASN A 90 1.28 -24.42 -15.94
N GLU A 91 0.99 -25.66 -15.55
CA GLU A 91 1.76 -26.83 -16.00
C GLU A 91 1.64 -27.14 -17.51
N ASP A 92 0.58 -26.68 -18.18
CA ASP A 92 0.32 -26.91 -19.59
C ASP A 92 0.75 -25.75 -20.50
N ASP A 93 1.26 -24.65 -19.92
CA ASP A 93 1.64 -23.45 -20.68
C ASP A 93 2.80 -23.72 -21.65
N GLU A 94 2.62 -23.35 -22.92
CA GLU A 94 3.66 -23.47 -23.96
C GLU A 94 4.94 -22.69 -23.63
N GLY A 95 4.83 -21.66 -22.78
CA GLY A 95 5.96 -20.88 -22.27
C GLY A 95 7.04 -21.71 -21.57
N TRP A 96 6.69 -22.88 -21.01
CA TRP A 96 7.66 -23.79 -20.41
C TRP A 96 8.70 -24.30 -21.41
N SER A 97 8.35 -24.43 -22.69
CA SER A 97 9.31 -24.83 -23.74
C SER A 97 10.50 -23.87 -23.87
N LEU A 98 10.30 -22.61 -23.49
CA LEU A 98 11.31 -21.55 -23.53
C LEU A 98 12.09 -21.41 -22.22
N VAL A 99 11.53 -21.87 -21.08
CA VAL A 99 12.12 -21.70 -19.74
C VAL A 99 12.81 -22.99 -19.26
N LEU A 100 12.20 -24.16 -19.47
CA LEU A 100 12.74 -25.45 -19.02
C LEU A 100 14.18 -25.69 -19.47
N PRO A 101 14.60 -25.37 -20.72
CA PRO A 101 15.99 -25.58 -21.13
C PRO A 101 16.99 -24.76 -20.32
N ARG A 102 16.55 -23.70 -19.64
CA ARG A 102 17.40 -22.88 -18.75
C ARG A 102 17.34 -23.31 -17.28
N LEU A 103 16.45 -24.20 -16.90
CA LEU A 103 16.40 -24.78 -15.55
C LEU A 103 17.32 -26.02 -15.41
N PRO A 104 17.58 -26.52 -14.18
CA PRO A 104 18.33 -27.75 -14.00
C PRO A 104 17.72 -28.94 -14.73
N PRO A 105 18.55 -29.89 -15.24
CA PRO A 105 18.06 -31.12 -15.86
C PRO A 105 17.05 -31.85 -14.98
N GLY A 106 15.96 -32.35 -15.57
CA GLY A 106 14.89 -33.06 -14.85
C GLY A 106 13.79 -32.17 -14.27
N SER A 107 13.90 -30.84 -14.40
CA SER A 107 12.81 -29.92 -14.06
C SER A 107 11.58 -30.20 -14.93
N LYS A 108 10.39 -30.18 -14.32
CA LYS A 108 9.10 -30.35 -14.99
C LYS A 108 8.31 -29.02 -14.97
N PRO A 109 7.39 -28.81 -15.92
CA PRO A 109 6.35 -27.80 -15.78
C PRO A 109 5.64 -27.90 -14.43
N CYS A 110 5.21 -26.77 -13.90
CA CYS A 110 4.43 -26.63 -12.68
C CYS A 110 3.70 -25.29 -12.72
N ASN A 111 2.95 -24.94 -11.68
CA ASN A 111 2.55 -23.54 -11.53
C ASN A 111 3.79 -22.69 -11.20
N ALA A 112 3.86 -21.49 -11.78
CA ALA A 112 4.95 -20.57 -11.51
C ALA A 112 4.53 -19.11 -11.64
N LEU A 113 4.96 -18.29 -10.68
CA LEU A 113 4.79 -16.84 -10.68
C LEU A 113 6.00 -16.19 -11.37
N LEU A 114 5.73 -15.31 -12.33
CA LEU A 114 6.70 -14.43 -12.95
C LEU A 114 6.59 -13.05 -12.30
N SER A 115 7.67 -12.58 -11.68
CA SER A 115 7.68 -11.29 -10.99
C SER A 115 8.97 -10.52 -11.18
N GLU A 116 8.97 -9.24 -10.82
CA GLU A 116 10.20 -8.45 -10.70
C GLU A 116 11.12 -9.09 -9.66
N LYS A 117 12.37 -9.33 -10.06
CA LYS A 117 13.42 -9.72 -9.13
C LYS A 117 13.82 -8.53 -8.28
N VAL A 118 13.58 -8.64 -6.98
CA VAL A 118 14.11 -7.71 -5.98
C VAL A 118 15.65 -7.72 -6.05
N GLN A 119 16.23 -6.55 -6.28
CA GLN A 119 17.67 -6.40 -6.44
C GLN A 119 18.40 -6.44 -5.08
N PRO A 120 19.44 -7.29 -4.92
CA PRO A 120 20.16 -7.38 -3.67
C PRO A 120 20.91 -6.09 -3.35
N LEU A 121 21.28 -5.93 -2.08
CA LEU A 121 22.13 -4.81 -1.64
C LEU A 121 23.54 -4.92 -2.23
N SER A 122 24.27 -3.80 -2.21
CA SER A 122 25.60 -3.72 -2.81
C SER A 122 26.60 -4.68 -2.16
N GLU A 123 27.68 -4.98 -2.87
CA GLU A 123 28.79 -5.76 -2.33
C GLU A 123 29.38 -5.13 -1.07
N ASP A 124 29.44 -3.80 -0.98
CA ASP A 124 29.93 -3.09 0.20
C ASP A 124 29.06 -3.37 1.43
N VAL A 125 27.74 -3.43 1.26
CA VAL A 125 26.83 -3.81 2.35
C VAL A 125 27.05 -5.27 2.75
N ARG A 126 27.23 -6.17 1.78
CA ARG A 126 27.54 -7.58 2.07
C ARG A 126 28.85 -7.73 2.87
N LYS A 127 29.91 -7.02 2.46
CA LYS A 127 31.20 -6.95 3.17
C LYS A 127 31.04 -6.41 4.58
N LEU A 128 30.26 -5.33 4.75
CA LEU A 128 29.95 -4.77 6.06
C LEU A 128 29.28 -5.80 6.97
N LEU A 129 28.22 -6.47 6.51
CA LEU A 129 27.50 -7.48 7.29
C LEU A 129 28.39 -8.66 7.70
N VAL A 130 29.23 -9.15 6.79
CA VAL A 130 30.20 -10.22 7.07
C VAL A 130 31.21 -9.75 8.11
N SER A 131 31.81 -8.57 7.94
CA SER A 131 32.82 -8.05 8.86
C SER A 131 32.29 -7.83 10.29
N LYS A 132 31.01 -7.45 10.41
CA LYS A 132 30.36 -7.17 11.70
C LYS A 132 29.83 -8.41 12.39
N PHE A 133 29.26 -9.35 11.64
CA PHE A 133 28.44 -10.43 12.22
C PHE A 133 28.95 -11.85 11.96
N ALA A 134 29.95 -12.04 11.08
CA ALA A 134 30.59 -13.35 10.96
C ALA A 134 31.40 -13.65 12.23
N ARG A 135 31.44 -14.93 12.65
CA ARG A 135 32.17 -15.33 13.85
C ARG A 135 33.68 -15.19 13.63
N GLY A 136 34.42 -14.81 14.68
CA GLY A 136 35.88 -14.79 14.67
C GLY A 136 36.43 -16.17 14.30
N GLY A 137 37.10 -16.26 13.14
CA GLY A 137 37.59 -17.52 12.55
C GLY A 137 36.88 -17.95 11.25
N SER A 138 35.81 -17.27 10.83
CA SER A 138 35.17 -17.52 9.53
C SER A 138 36.03 -16.95 8.39
N ASP A 139 36.13 -17.68 7.28
CA ASP A 139 36.74 -17.18 6.05
C ASP A 139 35.77 -16.19 5.37
N GLN A 140 35.99 -14.90 5.61
CA GLN A 140 35.14 -13.82 5.13
C GLN A 140 35.15 -13.72 3.60
N ASP A 141 36.32 -13.95 2.99
CA ASP A 141 36.48 -13.88 1.53
C ASP A 141 35.73 -15.02 0.87
N ALA A 142 35.80 -16.24 1.42
CA ALA A 142 35.00 -17.36 0.93
C ALA A 142 33.49 -17.08 1.02
N ILE A 143 33.02 -16.44 2.10
CA ILE A 143 31.61 -16.07 2.26
C ILE A 143 31.19 -15.04 1.21
N ILE A 144 31.97 -13.98 1.02
CA ILE A 144 31.65 -12.88 0.08
C ILE A 144 31.63 -13.39 -1.38
N ASN A 145 32.55 -14.29 -1.72
CA ASN A 145 32.71 -14.85 -3.07
C ASN A 145 31.76 -16.03 -3.38
N ASP A 146 31.02 -16.57 -2.40
CA ASP A 146 29.97 -17.54 -2.68
C ASP A 146 28.83 -16.85 -3.45
N LYS A 147 28.59 -17.30 -4.69
CA LYS A 147 27.49 -16.81 -5.55
C LYS A 147 26.13 -16.84 -4.88
N LYS A 148 25.87 -17.78 -3.95
CA LYS A 148 24.61 -17.83 -3.19
C LYS A 148 24.39 -16.58 -2.34
N ASN A 149 25.47 -15.94 -1.91
CA ASN A 149 25.43 -14.73 -1.10
C ASN A 149 25.35 -13.45 -1.93
N GLU A 150 25.40 -13.51 -3.28
CA GLU A 150 25.15 -12.34 -4.14
C GLU A 150 23.68 -11.89 -4.09
N HIS A 151 22.76 -12.80 -3.76
CA HIS A 151 21.32 -12.52 -3.63
C HIS A 151 20.92 -12.14 -2.20
N CYS A 152 21.72 -11.29 -1.55
CA CYS A 152 21.51 -10.85 -0.18
C CYS A 152 20.30 -9.92 -0.07
N LEU A 153 19.22 -10.43 0.51
CA LEU A 153 18.07 -9.67 1.00
C LEU A 153 18.11 -9.68 2.53
N ILE A 154 18.05 -8.51 3.16
CA ILE A 154 18.03 -8.41 4.62
C ILE A 154 16.58 -8.51 5.10
N ARG A 155 16.30 -9.36 6.08
CA ARG A 155 15.02 -9.42 6.79
C ARG A 155 15.11 -8.63 8.10
N PRO A 156 14.57 -7.41 8.18
CA PRO A 156 14.57 -6.62 9.41
C PRO A 156 13.54 -7.18 10.41
N TYR A 157 14.01 -7.59 11.60
CA TYR A 157 13.18 -8.06 12.71
C TYR A 157 13.18 -7.04 13.85
N LEU A 158 12.33 -6.02 13.73
CA LEU A 158 12.15 -4.94 14.70
C LEU A 158 11.33 -5.36 15.92
N GLY A 159 10.64 -6.51 15.86
CA GLY A 159 9.93 -7.10 17.00
C GLY A 159 10.70 -8.17 17.76
N ARG A 160 11.99 -8.39 17.42
CA ARG A 160 12.82 -9.45 18.01
C ARG A 160 14.16 -8.88 18.49
N ARG A 161 14.55 -9.21 19.72
CA ARG A 161 15.86 -8.85 20.29
C ARG A 161 16.86 -9.99 20.11
N LYS A 162 18.15 -9.70 20.24
CA LYS A 162 19.26 -10.66 20.09
C LYS A 162 19.19 -11.79 21.11
N LYS A 163 18.77 -11.50 22.34
CA LYS A 163 18.56 -12.52 23.40
C LYS A 163 17.59 -13.63 22.97
N ASP A 164 16.63 -13.31 22.12
CA ASP A 164 15.65 -14.27 21.60
C ASP A 164 16.27 -15.19 20.52
N TRP A 165 17.37 -14.75 19.90
CA TRP A 165 18.12 -15.46 18.85
C TRP A 165 19.19 -16.40 19.39
N GLU A 166 19.89 -16.01 20.47
CA GLU A 166 21.00 -16.81 21.02
C GLU A 166 20.53 -18.15 21.61
N ASN A 167 19.26 -18.24 22.02
CA ASN A 167 18.65 -19.49 22.48
C ASN A 167 18.31 -20.47 21.34
N THR A 168 18.24 -20.03 20.08
CA THR A 168 17.70 -20.83 18.97
C THR A 168 18.74 -21.22 17.91
N ASN A 169 19.85 -20.49 17.76
CA ASN A 169 20.77 -20.70 16.64
C ASN A 169 22.19 -21.14 17.05
N ARG A 170 22.40 -22.46 17.14
CA ARG A 170 23.72 -23.09 17.42
C ARG A 170 24.59 -23.30 16.17
N SER A 171 24.09 -22.99 14.96
CA SER A 171 24.81 -23.24 13.72
C SER A 171 26.08 -22.39 13.60
N THR A 172 27.16 -22.99 13.08
CA THR A 172 28.42 -22.31 12.75
C THR A 172 28.42 -21.72 11.34
N PHE A 173 27.39 -22.00 10.53
CA PHE A 173 27.31 -21.57 9.13
C PHE A 173 26.76 -20.14 9.01
N PHE A 174 27.47 -19.28 8.29
CA PHE A 174 27.08 -17.89 8.02
C PHE A 174 26.64 -17.74 6.56
N SER A 175 25.41 -17.30 6.32
CA SER A 175 24.88 -17.02 4.97
C SER A 175 24.23 -15.65 4.94
N LEU A 176 24.40 -14.95 3.81
CA LEU A 176 23.77 -13.67 3.53
C LEU A 176 22.41 -13.83 2.82
N ARG A 177 22.01 -15.06 2.50
CA ARG A 177 20.71 -15.34 1.89
C ARG A 177 19.62 -15.17 2.94
N ASN A 178 18.62 -14.33 2.67
CA ASN A 178 17.54 -13.99 3.59
C ASN A 178 18.08 -13.59 4.98
N PHE A 179 19.10 -12.72 5.00
CA PHE A 179 19.89 -12.41 6.19
C PHE A 179 19.02 -11.78 7.29
N PRO A 180 18.82 -12.46 8.44
CA PRO A 180 18.02 -11.95 9.53
C PRO A 180 18.80 -10.86 10.29
N LEU A 181 18.22 -9.66 10.36
CA LEU A 181 18.78 -8.52 11.07
C LEU A 181 17.81 -8.07 12.16
N ASN A 182 18.07 -8.52 13.39
CA ASN A 182 17.27 -8.17 14.56
C ASN A 182 17.50 -6.72 15.03
N LEU A 183 16.61 -6.24 15.90
CA LEU A 183 16.60 -4.86 16.37
C LEU A 183 17.94 -4.42 16.97
N ASP A 184 18.58 -5.25 17.80
CA ASP A 184 19.85 -4.89 18.44
C ASP A 184 20.98 -4.72 17.43
N ARG A 185 21.03 -5.58 16.39
CA ARG A 185 22.01 -5.45 15.31
C ARG A 185 21.75 -4.23 14.44
N MET A 186 20.49 -3.86 14.24
CA MET A 186 20.16 -2.61 13.54
C MET A 186 20.64 -1.39 14.32
N ILE A 187 20.45 -1.38 15.64
CA ILE A 187 20.95 -0.34 16.54
C ILE A 187 22.50 -0.31 16.53
N GLU A 188 23.16 -1.47 16.59
CA GLU A 188 24.63 -1.58 16.54
C GLU A 188 25.21 -1.01 15.25
N LEU A 189 24.52 -1.21 14.12
CA LEU A 189 24.92 -0.63 12.84
C LEU A 189 24.67 0.89 12.77
N GLY A 190 23.88 1.46 13.68
CA GLY A 190 23.47 2.86 13.64
C GLY A 190 22.33 3.15 12.64
N LEU A 191 21.51 2.14 12.34
CA LEU A 191 20.37 2.29 11.44
C LEU A 191 19.21 3.04 12.12
N ASP A 192 18.50 3.88 11.35
CA ASP A 192 17.31 4.59 11.83
C ASP A 192 16.09 3.66 11.95
N VAL A 193 16.06 2.91 13.05
CA VAL A 193 14.98 1.96 13.37
C VAL A 193 13.60 2.61 13.41
N GLN A 194 13.50 3.90 13.80
CA GLN A 194 12.23 4.62 13.86
C GLN A 194 11.63 4.82 12.46
N SER A 195 12.45 5.17 11.48
CA SER A 195 11.99 5.29 10.09
C SER A 195 11.58 3.95 9.49
N TYR A 196 12.33 2.86 9.75
CA TYR A 196 11.92 1.52 9.28
C TYR A 196 10.59 1.06 9.90
N VAL A 197 10.38 1.31 11.19
CA VAL A 197 9.11 1.00 11.87
C VAL A 197 7.94 1.71 11.19
N LYS A 198 8.09 3.00 10.86
CA LYS A 198 7.04 3.77 10.17
C LYS A 198 6.75 3.20 8.78
N VAL A 199 7.76 2.80 8.03
CA VAL A 199 7.55 2.20 6.69
C VAL A 199 6.87 0.82 6.79
N MET A 200 7.20 0.00 7.79
CA MET A 200 6.46 -1.26 8.05
C MET A 200 4.99 -0.99 8.39
N ALA A 201 4.73 0.00 9.24
CA ALA A 201 3.38 0.40 9.61
C ALA A 201 2.58 0.89 8.39
N GLU A 202 3.19 1.67 7.50
CA GLU A 202 2.57 2.10 6.23
C GLU A 202 2.27 0.90 5.32
N GLY A 203 3.21 -0.04 5.20
CA GLY A 203 3.02 -1.28 4.44
C GLY A 203 1.83 -2.09 4.93
N LEU A 204 1.77 -2.39 6.23
CA LEU A 204 0.63 -3.14 6.81
C LEU A 204 -0.69 -2.37 6.72
N ALA A 205 -0.68 -1.05 6.93
CA ALA A 205 -1.89 -0.24 6.77
C ALA A 205 -2.40 -0.30 5.32
N PHE A 206 -1.51 -0.24 4.33
CA PHE A 206 -1.89 -0.41 2.93
C PHE A 206 -2.49 -1.80 2.67
N LEU A 207 -1.85 -2.87 3.13
CA LEU A 207 -2.33 -4.24 2.90
C LEU A 207 -3.71 -4.47 3.55
N HIS A 208 -3.90 -4.06 4.80
CA HIS A 208 -5.16 -4.28 5.51
C HIS A 208 -6.31 -3.42 5.02
N TRP A 209 -6.07 -2.13 4.72
CA TRP A 209 -7.16 -1.18 4.48
C TRP A 209 -7.34 -0.80 3.01
N VAL A 210 -6.28 -0.83 2.19
CA VAL A 210 -6.37 -0.56 0.74
C VAL A 210 -6.56 -1.86 -0.01
N ALA A 211 -5.60 -2.79 0.12
CA ALA A 211 -5.64 -4.06 -0.59
C ALA A 211 -6.63 -5.04 0.02
N ARG A 212 -7.09 -4.77 1.26
CA ARG A 212 -8.07 -5.57 2.01
C ARG A 212 -7.67 -7.03 2.11
N ILE A 213 -6.43 -7.27 2.52
CA ILE A 213 -5.92 -8.62 2.81
C ILE A 213 -5.45 -8.72 4.26
N ASP A 214 -5.35 -9.95 4.78
CA ASP A 214 -4.93 -10.25 6.15
C ASP A 214 -3.42 -10.06 6.42
N ALA A 215 -2.62 -9.90 5.37
CA ALA A 215 -1.16 -9.85 5.40
C ALA A 215 -0.52 -11.06 6.11
N ASN A 216 -1.13 -12.23 5.99
CA ASN A 216 -0.62 -13.46 6.56
C ASN A 216 0.68 -13.93 5.89
N ASP A 217 1.71 -14.15 6.70
CA ASP A 217 3.04 -14.63 6.33
C ASP A 217 3.79 -13.74 5.32
N VAL A 218 3.40 -12.46 5.19
CA VAL A 218 4.14 -11.54 4.32
C VAL A 218 5.56 -11.29 4.85
N GLU A 219 6.52 -11.22 3.95
CA GLU A 219 7.91 -10.96 4.29
C GLU A 219 8.32 -9.53 3.96
N PHE A 220 8.89 -8.84 4.94
CA PHE A 220 9.55 -7.56 4.75
C PHE A 220 11.04 -7.78 4.49
N VAL A 221 11.57 -7.16 3.43
CA VAL A 221 13.01 -7.21 3.12
C VAL A 221 13.59 -5.83 2.78
N LEU A 222 14.82 -5.56 3.22
CA LEU A 222 15.60 -4.41 2.77
C LEU A 222 16.46 -4.82 1.57
N ALA A 223 16.31 -4.08 0.49
CA ALA A 223 16.97 -4.35 -0.77
C ALA A 223 17.18 -3.06 -1.57
N ARG A 224 17.93 -3.13 -2.67
CA ARG A 224 18.21 -1.95 -3.50
C ARG A 224 16.91 -1.31 -3.98
N SER A 225 16.86 0.01 -4.05
CA SER A 225 15.71 0.73 -4.60
C SER A 225 15.64 0.60 -6.12
N ARG A 226 14.43 0.68 -6.68
CA ARG A 226 14.23 0.73 -8.14
C ARG A 226 14.86 2.02 -8.69
N SER A 227 15.70 1.92 -9.73
CA SER A 227 16.20 3.09 -10.46
C SER A 227 15.01 3.89 -11.01
N THR A 228 15.02 5.20 -10.81
CA THR A 228 13.88 6.13 -10.93
C THR A 228 13.00 5.92 -12.17
N SER A 229 11.70 5.73 -11.95
CA SER A 229 10.63 6.15 -12.86
C SER A 229 9.94 7.37 -12.24
N ASN A 230 9.35 8.25 -13.06
CA ASN A 230 8.77 9.55 -12.66
C ASN A 230 7.67 9.48 -11.56
N LEU A 231 7.27 8.30 -11.10
CA LEU A 231 6.27 8.08 -10.05
C LEU A 231 6.87 8.06 -8.62
N HIS A 232 8.16 7.77 -8.46
CA HIS A 232 8.82 7.69 -7.15
C HIS A 232 10.26 8.26 -7.23
N PRO A 233 10.43 9.59 -7.18
CA PRO A 233 11.71 10.24 -7.46
C PRO A 233 12.81 10.00 -6.40
N TYR A 234 12.51 9.37 -5.26
CA TYR A 234 13.48 9.15 -4.19
C TYR A 234 13.39 7.74 -3.59
N SER A 235 14.56 7.20 -3.24
CA SER A 235 14.68 6.07 -2.33
C SER A 235 14.19 6.51 -0.94
N PRO A 236 13.26 5.80 -0.29
CA PRO A 236 12.77 6.16 1.06
C PRO A 236 13.90 6.15 2.10
N PHE A 237 14.97 5.41 1.83
CA PHE A 237 16.18 5.40 2.64
C PHE A 237 17.40 5.66 1.77
N ASP A 238 18.25 6.58 2.24
CA ASP A 238 19.60 6.82 1.74
C ASP A 238 20.49 7.09 2.95
N THR A 239 21.18 6.04 3.43
CA THR A 239 21.99 6.10 4.64
C THR A 239 23.45 5.89 4.30
N ALA A 240 24.36 6.45 5.10
CA ALA A 240 25.79 6.18 4.96
C ALA A 240 26.16 4.68 5.11
N ILE A 241 25.25 3.87 5.67
CA ILE A 241 25.49 2.46 6.01
C ILE A 241 25.10 1.54 4.84
N PHE A 242 23.90 1.71 4.29
CA PHE A 242 23.37 0.85 3.21
C PHE A 242 23.28 1.54 1.86
N GLY A 243 23.55 2.84 1.78
CA GLY A 243 23.29 3.67 0.60
C GLY A 243 21.79 3.73 0.28
N PRO A 244 21.43 4.04 -0.99
CA PRO A 244 20.04 4.06 -1.44
C PRO A 244 19.40 2.67 -1.44
N HIS A 245 18.39 2.46 -0.60
CA HIS A 245 17.66 1.20 -0.49
C HIS A 245 16.19 1.39 -0.08
N SER A 246 15.39 0.34 -0.21
CA SER A 246 13.96 0.37 0.07
C SER A 246 13.53 -0.85 0.86
N MET A 247 12.40 -0.70 1.56
CA MET A 247 11.68 -1.82 2.12
C MET A 247 10.74 -2.39 1.06
N TRP A 248 10.87 -3.69 0.82
CA TRP A 248 10.03 -4.46 -0.09
C TRP A 248 9.15 -5.40 0.70
N ILE A 249 7.93 -5.63 0.22
CA ILE A 249 7.02 -6.64 0.75
C ILE A 249 6.84 -7.72 -0.30
N ILE A 250 7.10 -8.96 0.08
CA ILE A 250 7.05 -10.14 -0.78
C ILE A 250 6.31 -11.28 -0.07
N ASP A 251 6.12 -12.40 -0.77
CA ASP A 251 5.54 -13.65 -0.25
C ASP A 251 4.07 -13.49 0.17
N PHE A 252 3.17 -13.42 -0.81
CA PHE A 252 1.72 -13.24 -0.60
C PHE A 252 0.94 -14.55 -0.61
N ASP A 253 1.61 -15.69 -0.58
CA ASP A 253 1.00 -16.98 -0.88
C ASP A 253 0.08 -17.50 0.24
N CYS A 254 0.26 -17.01 1.46
CA CYS A 254 -0.57 -17.28 2.62
C CYS A 254 -1.66 -16.24 2.89
N CYS A 255 -1.64 -15.14 2.15
CA CYS A 255 -2.57 -14.04 2.35
C CYS A 255 -3.97 -14.37 1.82
N ASN A 256 -4.98 -13.80 2.45
CA ASN A 256 -6.38 -13.90 2.03
C ASN A 256 -7.06 -12.52 2.06
N PRO A 257 -8.07 -12.28 1.20
CA PRO A 257 -8.93 -11.12 1.32
C PRO A 257 -9.64 -11.11 2.68
N VAL A 258 -9.81 -9.93 3.26
CA VAL A 258 -10.57 -9.72 4.51
C VAL A 258 -11.80 -8.83 4.28
N THR A 259 -12.80 -9.06 5.12
CA THR A 259 -13.95 -8.17 5.26
C THR A 259 -13.56 -6.91 6.03
N MET A 260 -14.22 -5.77 5.73
CA MET A 260 -13.99 -4.52 6.47
C MET A 260 -14.94 -4.41 7.67
N ASP A 261 -14.93 -5.44 8.52
CA ASP A 261 -15.74 -5.56 9.72
C ASP A 261 -14.91 -6.13 10.89
N GLU A 262 -15.55 -6.41 12.02
CA GLU A 262 -14.86 -6.96 13.20
C GLU A 262 -14.22 -8.33 12.94
N ASN A 263 -14.80 -9.15 12.05
CA ASN A 263 -14.26 -10.46 11.71
C ASN A 263 -12.96 -10.34 10.91
N GLY A 264 -12.94 -9.46 9.91
CA GLY A 264 -11.74 -9.20 9.13
C GLY A 264 -10.65 -8.52 9.95
N ALA A 265 -11.02 -7.62 10.87
CA ALA A 265 -10.09 -7.04 11.83
C ALA A 265 -9.49 -8.10 12.77
N ALA A 266 -10.30 -9.04 13.27
CA ALA A 266 -9.82 -10.15 14.09
C ALA A 266 -8.89 -11.08 13.31
N ALA A 267 -9.21 -11.40 12.06
CA ALA A 267 -8.36 -12.22 11.19
C ALA A 267 -7.00 -11.56 10.93
N ALA A 268 -6.98 -10.26 10.59
CA ALA A 268 -5.73 -9.52 10.40
C ALA A 268 -4.91 -9.43 11.70
N ALA A 269 -5.57 -9.27 12.86
CA ALA A 269 -4.89 -9.28 14.15
C ALA A 269 -4.30 -10.66 14.49
N GLU A 270 -5.00 -11.75 14.19
CA GLU A 270 -4.47 -13.11 14.35
C GLU A 270 -3.23 -13.33 13.47
N CYS A 271 -3.30 -12.92 12.21
CA CYS A 271 -2.17 -12.98 11.28
C CYS A 271 -0.98 -12.15 11.76
N PHE A 272 -1.22 -10.94 12.28
CA PHE A 272 -0.19 -10.10 12.88
C PHE A 272 0.60 -10.85 13.96
N TRP A 273 -0.08 -11.62 14.82
CA TRP A 273 0.55 -12.40 15.89
C TRP A 273 1.25 -13.66 15.38
N ARG A 274 0.65 -14.36 14.40
CA ARG A 274 1.18 -15.59 13.80
C ARG A 274 2.44 -15.35 12.99
N ASN A 275 2.50 -14.22 12.28
CA ASN A 275 3.66 -13.85 11.49
C ASN A 275 4.93 -13.84 12.33
N ASP A 276 6.06 -14.00 11.66
CA ASP A 276 7.36 -13.75 12.27
C ASP A 276 7.39 -12.29 12.82
N PRO A 277 8.10 -12.00 13.93
CA PRO A 277 8.14 -10.69 14.58
C PRO A 277 9.00 -9.69 13.80
N TYR A 278 8.65 -9.43 12.54
CA TYR A 278 9.26 -8.44 11.66
C TYR A 278 9.09 -7.02 12.22
N TYR A 279 7.90 -6.72 12.73
CA TYR A 279 7.52 -5.40 13.26
C TYR A 279 7.42 -5.42 14.80
N PRO A 280 7.52 -4.24 15.47
CA PRO A 280 7.38 -4.13 16.92
C PRO A 280 6.07 -4.75 17.44
N ARG A 281 6.10 -5.30 18.64
CA ARG A 281 4.93 -5.92 19.28
C ARG A 281 4.51 -5.19 20.56
N PRO A 282 3.20 -5.15 20.87
CA PRO A 282 2.75 -4.66 22.16
C PRO A 282 3.17 -5.60 23.30
N GLY A 283 3.20 -5.08 24.52
CA GLY A 283 3.35 -5.90 25.73
C GLY A 283 4.79 -6.18 26.17
N SER A 284 5.81 -5.60 25.52
CA SER A 284 7.19 -5.66 26.03
C SER A 284 7.30 -4.92 27.37
N THR A 285 8.17 -5.40 28.26
CA THR A 285 8.55 -4.71 29.50
C THR A 285 9.72 -3.75 29.30
N ASP A 286 10.37 -3.79 28.13
CA ASP A 286 11.46 -2.88 27.76
C ASP A 286 10.89 -1.55 27.24
N THR A 287 11.34 -0.43 27.82
CA THR A 287 10.85 0.91 27.45
C THR A 287 11.11 1.25 25.98
N SER A 288 12.25 0.85 25.42
CA SER A 288 12.58 1.15 24.03
C SER A 288 11.76 0.32 23.04
N ASP A 289 11.38 -0.91 23.40
CA ASP A 289 10.42 -1.69 22.64
C ASP A 289 9.01 -1.09 22.69
N GLN A 290 8.59 -0.58 23.85
CA GLN A 290 7.30 0.08 24.01
C GLN A 290 7.23 1.36 23.16
N GLU A 291 8.30 2.14 23.12
CA GLU A 291 8.40 3.33 22.27
C GLU A 291 8.32 2.98 20.78
N LEU A 292 9.02 1.93 20.34
CA LEU A 292 8.92 1.43 18.95
C LEU A 292 7.52 0.93 18.62
N TRP A 293 6.87 0.22 19.54
CA TRP A 293 5.47 -0.18 19.36
C TRP A 293 4.54 1.03 19.27
N CYS A 294 4.70 2.04 20.12
CA CYS A 294 3.92 3.27 20.04
C CYS A 294 4.12 3.96 18.69
N ALA A 295 5.36 4.11 18.23
CA ALA A 295 5.66 4.67 16.91
C ALA A 295 5.03 3.87 15.76
N PHE A 296 5.11 2.54 15.83
CA PHE A 296 4.47 1.65 14.85
C PHE A 296 2.96 1.84 14.83
N LYS A 297 2.31 1.69 16.00
CA LYS A 297 0.86 1.72 16.18
C LYS A 297 0.30 3.09 15.81
N ASP A 298 0.90 4.17 16.28
CA ASP A 298 0.43 5.52 16.00
C ASP A 298 0.54 5.84 14.51
N HIS A 299 1.63 5.43 13.84
CA HIS A 299 1.77 5.64 12.40
C HIS A 299 0.85 4.74 11.58
N TYR A 300 0.64 3.48 11.98
CA TYR A 300 -0.33 2.58 11.35
C TYR A 300 -1.74 3.18 11.40
N LEU A 301 -2.14 3.70 12.57
CA LEU A 301 -3.43 4.36 12.76
C LEU A 301 -3.52 5.67 11.99
N GLU A 302 -2.45 6.47 11.94
CA GLU A 302 -2.38 7.68 11.12
C GLU A 302 -2.62 7.36 9.64
N LYS A 303 -1.95 6.32 9.11
CA LYS A 303 -2.12 5.88 7.72
C LYS A 303 -3.53 5.35 7.48
N ARG A 304 -4.11 4.61 8.42
CA ARG A 304 -5.53 4.24 8.41
C ARG A 304 -6.45 5.47 8.35
N LEU A 305 -6.13 6.55 9.05
CA LEU A 305 -6.95 7.77 9.01
C LEU A 305 -6.77 8.55 7.69
N GLN A 306 -5.62 8.41 7.04
CA GLN A 306 -5.39 8.96 5.70
C GLN A 306 -6.12 8.15 4.61
N LEU A 307 -6.36 6.85 4.85
CA LEU A 307 -7.30 6.04 4.08
C LEU A 307 -8.68 6.57 4.39
N PRO A 308 -9.42 6.99 3.35
CA PRO A 308 -10.22 8.19 3.40
C PRO A 308 -10.96 8.22 4.73
N MET A 309 -10.60 9.17 5.64
CA MET A 309 -11.25 9.40 6.94
C MET A 309 -12.78 9.24 6.88
N PHE A 310 -13.31 9.47 5.69
CA PHE A 310 -14.62 9.13 5.21
C PHE A 310 -15.15 7.71 5.50
N ALA A 311 -14.42 6.62 5.26
CA ALA A 311 -14.92 5.26 5.49
C ALA A 311 -15.15 5.00 6.98
N THR A 312 -14.17 5.39 7.82
CA THR A 312 -14.30 5.35 9.29
C THR A 312 -15.41 6.29 9.79
N TYR A 313 -15.56 7.48 9.18
CA TYR A 313 -16.65 8.41 9.46
C TYR A 313 -18.03 7.82 9.10
N LEU A 314 -18.14 7.14 7.95
CA LEU A 314 -19.37 6.47 7.53
C LEU A 314 -19.71 5.28 8.41
N GLU A 315 -18.74 4.44 8.78
CA GLU A 315 -18.93 3.34 9.73
C GLU A 315 -19.39 3.88 11.09
N LYS A 316 -18.76 4.95 11.57
CA LYS A 316 -19.15 5.61 12.81
C LYS A 316 -20.57 6.18 12.72
N LEU A 317 -20.97 6.80 11.62
CA LEU A 317 -22.34 7.28 11.43
C LEU A 317 -23.36 6.14 11.34
N ALA A 318 -23.03 5.06 10.63
CA ALA A 318 -23.89 3.87 10.55
C ALA A 318 -24.12 3.24 11.93
N ASN A 319 -23.11 3.32 12.80
CA ASN A 319 -23.14 2.73 14.16
C ASN A 319 -23.52 3.72 15.27
N ALA A 320 -23.59 5.03 14.99
CA ALA A 320 -23.82 6.07 16.01
C ALA A 320 -25.21 5.96 16.67
N GLY A 321 -26.18 5.36 15.97
CA GLY A 321 -27.56 5.20 16.43
C GLY A 321 -28.23 6.53 16.80
N GLY A 322 -29.47 6.44 17.30
CA GLY A 322 -30.23 7.60 17.76
C GLY A 322 -31.39 7.99 16.84
N PRO A 323 -32.21 8.95 17.28
CA PRO A 323 -33.41 9.34 16.54
C PRO A 323 -33.02 9.97 15.21
N GLU A 324 -33.70 9.55 14.14
CA GLU A 324 -33.60 10.20 12.84
C GLU A 324 -34.39 11.51 12.86
N VAL A 325 -33.80 12.57 12.31
CA VAL A 325 -34.44 13.87 12.14
C VAL A 325 -34.29 14.31 10.69
N THR A 326 -35.39 14.79 10.10
CA THR A 326 -35.39 15.37 8.76
C THR A 326 -35.20 16.87 8.86
N TYR A 327 -34.25 17.39 8.07
CA TYR A 327 -33.94 18.81 7.97
C TYR A 327 -34.34 19.32 6.60
N GLU A 328 -35.16 20.37 6.58
CA GLU A 328 -35.44 21.13 5.36
C GLU A 328 -34.22 21.96 4.98
N ALA A 329 -33.84 21.92 3.71
CA ALA A 329 -32.66 22.57 3.19
C ALA A 329 -32.90 23.13 1.78
N GLY A 330 -32.04 24.06 1.37
CA GLY A 330 -32.16 24.66 0.05
C GLY A 330 -31.20 25.80 -0.16
N CYS A 331 -31.20 26.32 -1.38
CA CYS A 331 -30.48 27.54 -1.68
C CYS A 331 -31.19 28.77 -1.10
N HIS A 332 -30.45 29.86 -0.94
CA HIS A 332 -30.98 31.13 -0.46
C HIS A 332 -32.23 31.66 -1.20
N CYS A 333 -32.25 31.55 -2.54
CA CYS A 333 -33.35 32.11 -3.36
C CYS A 333 -34.57 31.18 -3.48
N GLY A 334 -34.57 30.02 -2.82
CA GLY A 334 -35.65 29.03 -2.91
C GLY A 334 -35.72 28.26 -4.25
N TYR A 335 -34.83 28.55 -5.21
CA TYR A 335 -34.82 27.84 -6.48
C TYR A 335 -34.50 26.35 -6.30
N ILE A 336 -33.52 26.00 -5.47
CA ILE A 336 -33.16 24.62 -5.11
C ILE A 336 -33.69 24.33 -3.71
N GLY A 337 -34.43 23.23 -3.56
CA GLY A 337 -34.95 22.74 -2.29
C GLY A 337 -34.82 21.23 -2.16
N LEU A 338 -34.54 20.76 -0.95
CA LEU A 338 -34.36 19.36 -0.60
C LEU A 338 -34.61 19.15 0.90
N SER A 339 -34.89 17.92 1.31
CA SER A 339 -34.90 17.52 2.71
C SER A 339 -33.87 16.41 2.94
N VAL A 340 -33.22 16.44 4.10
CA VAL A 340 -32.13 15.52 4.47
C VAL A 340 -32.44 14.86 5.79
N ALA A 341 -32.57 13.54 5.79
CA ALA A 341 -32.70 12.73 6.99
C ALA A 341 -31.32 12.35 7.55
N LEU A 342 -31.08 12.67 8.82
CA LEU A 342 -29.84 12.34 9.52
C LEU A 342 -30.12 11.60 10.82
N SER A 343 -29.33 10.58 11.09
CA SER A 343 -29.21 9.93 12.39
C SER A 343 -27.72 9.78 12.73
N PRO A 344 -27.26 10.24 13.91
CA PRO A 344 -27.99 11.05 14.90
C PRO A 344 -28.30 12.47 14.37
N PRO A 345 -29.11 13.28 15.08
CA PRO A 345 -29.41 14.67 14.71
C PRO A 345 -28.18 15.58 14.79
N LEU A 346 -28.17 16.70 14.06
CA LEU A 346 -27.04 17.62 13.87
C LEU A 346 -26.23 18.00 15.14
N PRO A 347 -26.82 18.29 16.31
CA PRO A 347 -26.04 18.59 17.51
C PRO A 347 -25.11 17.45 17.97
N LYS A 348 -25.38 16.23 17.51
CA LYS A 348 -24.58 15.03 17.75
C LYS A 348 -24.04 14.40 16.45
N HIS A 349 -24.31 15.03 15.31
CA HIS A 349 -23.85 14.57 14.01
C HIS A 349 -22.52 15.26 13.71
N GLU A 350 -21.51 14.48 13.36
CA GLU A 350 -20.21 15.04 13.03
C GLU A 350 -20.24 15.68 11.64
N VAL A 351 -19.77 16.92 11.55
CA VAL A 351 -19.76 17.75 10.34
C VAL A 351 -18.34 17.92 9.85
N ILE A 352 -18.06 17.53 8.61
CA ILE A 352 -16.73 17.64 8.02
C ILE A 352 -16.46 19.08 7.58
N ASN A 353 -15.37 19.64 8.12
CA ASN A 353 -14.82 20.93 7.76
C ASN A 353 -13.45 20.72 7.09
N CYS A 354 -13.45 20.68 5.76
CA CYS A 354 -12.27 20.41 4.96
C CYS A 354 -11.60 21.70 4.48
N ASN A 355 -10.27 21.78 4.60
CA ASN A 355 -9.48 22.96 4.21
C ASN A 355 -9.00 22.96 2.74
N CYS A 356 -9.37 21.97 1.91
CA CYS A 356 -8.91 21.95 0.51
C CYS A 356 -9.42 23.18 -0.27
N SER A 357 -8.73 23.51 -1.37
CA SER A 357 -8.95 24.76 -2.11
C SER A 357 -10.43 25.02 -2.49
N ILE A 358 -11.15 24.00 -2.97
CA ILE A 358 -12.58 24.10 -3.31
C ILE A 358 -13.47 24.16 -2.06
N CYS A 359 -13.17 23.40 -1.00
CA CYS A 359 -14.00 23.37 0.21
C CYS A 359 -13.92 24.67 1.00
N ARG A 360 -12.70 25.21 1.16
CA ARG A 360 -12.47 26.51 1.80
C ARG A 360 -13.22 27.63 1.06
N ARG A 361 -13.22 27.62 -0.27
CA ARG A 361 -13.86 28.66 -1.10
C ARG A 361 -15.37 28.50 -1.24
N GLY A 362 -15.83 27.27 -1.39
CA GLY A 362 -17.25 26.94 -1.43
C GLY A 362 -17.93 27.06 -0.07
N GLY A 363 -17.15 27.21 1.02
CA GLY A 363 -17.64 27.30 2.38
C GLY A 363 -18.26 26.00 2.89
N TYR A 364 -17.86 24.85 2.34
CA TYR A 364 -18.48 23.57 2.62
C TYR A 364 -18.30 23.14 4.08
N LEU A 365 -19.42 22.84 4.73
CA LEU A 365 -19.52 22.10 6.00
C LEU A 365 -20.41 20.89 5.73
N LEU A 366 -19.83 19.71 5.55
CA LEU A 366 -20.53 18.58 4.91
C LEU A 366 -20.97 17.52 5.91
N VAL A 367 -22.19 17.03 5.69
CA VAL A 367 -22.71 15.75 6.19
C VAL A 367 -22.96 14.83 5.00
N TYR A 368 -22.94 13.51 5.22
CA TYR A 368 -22.93 12.54 4.12
C TYR A 368 -24.07 11.52 4.13
N PRO A 369 -25.31 12.00 3.93
CA PRO A 369 -26.47 11.11 3.82
C PRO A 369 -26.35 10.18 2.61
N ALA A 370 -26.87 8.97 2.76
CA ALA A 370 -27.15 8.10 1.62
C ALA A 370 -28.21 8.72 0.70
N TYR A 371 -28.23 8.32 -0.57
CA TYR A 371 -29.16 8.88 -1.55
C TYR A 371 -30.62 8.79 -1.10
N GLU A 372 -31.02 7.65 -0.55
CA GLU A 372 -32.36 7.40 -0.03
C GLU A 372 -32.73 8.26 1.18
N LYS A 373 -31.75 8.93 1.81
CA LYS A 373 -31.95 9.89 2.91
C LYS A 373 -32.03 11.34 2.45
N VAL A 374 -31.98 11.59 1.14
CA VAL A 374 -32.12 12.92 0.55
C VAL A 374 -33.32 12.93 -0.41
N THR A 375 -34.30 13.78 -0.12
CA THR A 375 -35.43 14.00 -1.02
C THR A 375 -35.29 15.36 -1.69
N TRP A 376 -35.12 15.38 -3.00
CA TRP A 376 -35.13 16.63 -3.78
C TRP A 376 -36.56 17.08 -4.05
N HIS A 377 -36.83 18.38 -3.92
CA HIS A 377 -38.17 18.95 -4.13
C HIS A 377 -38.26 19.68 -5.47
N ASN A 378 -39.42 19.68 -6.12
CA ASN A 378 -39.70 20.47 -7.33
C ASN A 378 -38.63 20.29 -8.43
N ASP A 379 -38.23 19.03 -8.70
CA ASP A 379 -37.18 18.69 -9.68
C ASP A 379 -35.85 19.45 -9.46
N SER A 380 -35.51 19.78 -8.21
CA SER A 380 -34.32 20.55 -7.88
C SER A 380 -33.02 19.84 -8.29
N ASP A 381 -33.01 18.50 -8.27
CA ASP A 381 -31.90 17.64 -8.72
C ASP A 381 -31.54 17.84 -10.19
N LYS A 382 -32.54 18.12 -11.04
CA LYS A 382 -32.38 18.42 -12.47
C LYS A 382 -31.98 19.87 -12.73
N ARG A 383 -32.23 20.76 -11.77
CA ARG A 383 -32.01 22.22 -11.90
C ARG A 383 -30.73 22.71 -11.23
N VAL A 384 -30.14 21.91 -10.35
CA VAL A 384 -28.85 22.22 -9.72
C VAL A 384 -27.71 22.12 -10.74
N SER A 385 -26.80 23.09 -10.72
CA SER A 385 -25.62 23.11 -11.59
C SER A 385 -24.48 22.30 -10.97
N ARG A 386 -23.64 21.72 -11.83
CA ARG A 386 -22.51 20.87 -11.44
C ARG A 386 -21.21 21.45 -11.97
N TYR A 387 -20.19 21.45 -11.12
CA TYR A 387 -18.84 21.84 -11.44
C TYR A 387 -17.88 20.69 -11.12
N GLN A 388 -16.99 20.40 -12.06
CA GLN A 388 -15.93 19.41 -11.92
C GLN A 388 -14.59 20.09 -12.20
N PHE A 389 -13.55 19.70 -11.48
CA PHE A 389 -12.19 20.20 -11.68
C PHE A 389 -11.17 19.09 -11.42
N ASN A 390 -9.92 19.31 -11.84
CA ASN A 390 -8.82 18.38 -11.66
C ASN A 390 -9.15 16.95 -12.17
N THR A 391 -9.31 15.97 -11.27
CA THR A 391 -9.62 14.57 -11.61
C THR A 391 -11.03 14.36 -12.16
N LYS A 392 -11.91 15.36 -12.02
CA LYS A 392 -13.34 15.27 -12.40
C LYS A 392 -14.10 14.14 -11.69
N ALA A 393 -13.58 13.66 -10.57
CA ALA A 393 -14.14 12.53 -9.83
C ALA A 393 -15.40 12.91 -9.02
N ARG A 394 -15.67 14.21 -8.81
CA ARG A 394 -16.74 14.69 -7.93
C ARG A 394 -17.52 15.81 -8.58
N ASP A 395 -18.83 15.74 -8.45
CA ASP A 395 -19.76 16.73 -8.99
C ASP A 395 -20.11 17.75 -7.90
N HIS A 396 -19.48 18.92 -7.92
CA HIS A 396 -19.78 20.00 -6.98
C HIS A 396 -21.07 20.70 -7.38
N MET A 397 -22.08 20.60 -6.53
CA MET A 397 -23.44 21.06 -6.79
C MET A 397 -23.68 22.45 -6.22
N PHE A 398 -24.22 23.36 -7.03
CA PHE A 398 -24.56 24.72 -6.61
C PHE A 398 -25.81 25.25 -7.32
N CYS A 399 -26.47 26.22 -6.70
CA CYS A 399 -27.63 26.88 -7.30
C CYS A 399 -27.19 27.82 -8.44
N PRO A 400 -27.69 27.65 -9.68
CA PRO A 400 -27.34 28.55 -10.79
C PRO A 400 -27.91 29.96 -10.65
N LYS A 401 -28.87 30.18 -9.74
CA LYS A 401 -29.54 31.49 -9.56
C LYS A 401 -28.83 32.36 -8.53
N CYS A 402 -28.43 31.81 -7.39
CA CYS A 402 -27.83 32.57 -6.30
C CYS A 402 -26.41 32.13 -5.92
N GLY A 403 -25.84 31.12 -6.58
CA GLY A 403 -24.47 30.64 -6.32
C GLY A 403 -24.29 29.83 -5.04
N ALA A 404 -25.36 29.56 -4.28
CA ALA A 404 -25.29 28.79 -3.04
C ALA A 404 -24.72 27.38 -3.28
N SER A 405 -23.66 27.03 -2.55
CA SER A 405 -23.00 25.72 -2.56
C SER A 405 -23.87 24.67 -1.87
N ILE A 406 -24.61 23.88 -2.66
CA ILE A 406 -25.55 22.88 -2.15
C ILE A 406 -24.82 21.70 -1.52
N GLY A 407 -23.83 21.17 -2.25
CA GLY A 407 -23.13 19.98 -1.81
C GLY A 407 -22.22 19.42 -2.89
N ILE A 408 -21.90 18.14 -2.76
CA ILE A 408 -21.07 17.36 -3.68
C ILE A 408 -21.74 16.01 -3.88
N ASP A 409 -21.81 15.56 -5.12
CA ASP A 409 -22.24 14.21 -5.43
C ASP A 409 -21.02 13.29 -5.57
N PHE A 410 -21.03 12.21 -4.79
CA PHE A 410 -19.95 11.23 -4.69
C PHE A 410 -20.24 9.90 -5.38
N ALA A 411 -21.33 9.75 -6.14
CA ALA A 411 -21.62 8.47 -6.81
C ALA A 411 -20.49 7.96 -7.72
N ARG A 412 -19.72 8.87 -8.34
CA ARG A 412 -18.53 8.49 -9.14
C ARG A 412 -17.38 7.95 -8.30
N VAL A 413 -17.32 8.32 -7.02
CA VAL A 413 -16.29 7.88 -6.07
C VAL A 413 -16.74 6.62 -5.33
N TRP A 414 -18.04 6.50 -5.03
CA TRP A 414 -18.63 5.38 -4.29
C TRP A 414 -19.86 4.82 -5.04
N PRO A 415 -19.66 4.12 -6.17
CA PRO A 415 -20.77 3.62 -6.98
C PRO A 415 -21.62 2.56 -6.26
N GLU A 416 -20.99 1.73 -5.43
CA GLU A 416 -21.66 0.66 -4.68
C GLU A 416 -22.43 1.16 -3.43
N ALA A 417 -22.16 2.39 -3.00
CA ALA A 417 -22.81 3.01 -1.85
C ALA A 417 -22.93 4.53 -2.10
N PRO A 418 -23.79 4.94 -3.04
CA PRO A 418 -23.84 6.32 -3.50
C PRO A 418 -24.36 7.26 -2.41
N ARG A 419 -23.70 8.41 -2.28
CA ARG A 419 -23.99 9.42 -1.26
C ARG A 419 -23.83 10.82 -1.79
N TYR A 420 -24.52 11.75 -1.14
CA TYR A 420 -24.23 13.16 -1.25
C TYR A 420 -23.37 13.60 -0.08
N GLY A 421 -22.50 14.59 -0.28
CA GLY A 421 -22.06 15.49 0.79
C GLY A 421 -22.91 16.74 0.73
N ILE A 422 -23.88 16.91 1.63
CA ILE A 422 -24.74 18.11 1.65
C ILE A 422 -24.16 19.12 2.64
N SER A 423 -24.11 20.39 2.24
CA SER A 423 -23.63 21.41 3.16
C SER A 423 -24.70 21.78 4.19
N VAL A 424 -24.39 21.63 5.48
CA VAL A 424 -25.30 22.01 6.56
C VAL A 424 -25.64 23.49 6.54
N ARG A 425 -24.79 24.34 5.95
CA ARG A 425 -25.09 25.78 5.73
C ARG A 425 -26.36 26.04 4.92
N GLN A 426 -26.85 25.03 4.19
CA GLN A 426 -28.08 25.12 3.41
C GLN A 426 -29.30 24.65 4.19
N PHE A 427 -29.14 24.18 5.42
CA PHE A 427 -30.25 23.72 6.25
C PHE A 427 -30.95 24.93 6.88
N ASN A 428 -32.27 24.87 6.96
CA ASN A 428 -33.07 25.93 7.55
C ASN A 428 -32.90 25.94 9.07
N ASN A 429 -32.81 27.14 9.66
CA ASN A 429 -32.85 27.36 11.11
C ASN A 429 -31.80 26.57 11.91
N ILE A 430 -30.57 26.47 11.40
CA ILE A 430 -29.47 25.81 12.13
C ILE A 430 -28.59 26.79 12.90
N ASP A 431 -28.13 26.37 14.08
CA ASP A 431 -27.08 27.05 14.84
C ASP A 431 -25.73 26.40 14.52
N LEU A 432 -24.89 27.12 13.78
CA LEU A 432 -23.57 26.65 13.37
C LEU A 432 -22.60 26.53 14.55
N ASP A 433 -22.77 27.30 15.62
CA ASP A 433 -21.86 27.28 16.76
C ASP A 433 -22.09 26.04 17.65
N SER A 434 -23.27 25.42 17.52
CA SER A 434 -23.64 24.19 18.23
C SER A 434 -23.12 22.90 17.59
N LEU A 435 -22.53 22.97 16.39
CA LEU A 435 -22.17 21.79 15.60
C LEU A 435 -20.83 21.18 16.01
N GLN A 436 -20.73 19.85 15.88
CA GLN A 436 -19.49 19.12 16.12
C GLN A 436 -18.66 19.03 14.83
N TYR A 437 -17.53 19.73 14.78
CA TYR A 437 -16.69 19.77 13.59
C TYR A 437 -15.54 18.77 13.63
N ILE A 438 -15.41 18.00 12.56
CA ILE A 438 -14.18 17.27 12.24
C ILE A 438 -13.40 18.08 11.21
N LYS A 439 -12.17 18.47 11.57
CA LYS A 439 -11.27 19.15 10.64
C LYS A 439 -10.57 18.14 9.75
N LEU A 440 -10.65 18.33 8.43
CA LEU A 440 -9.96 17.50 7.44
C LEU A 440 -8.90 18.34 6.72
N ASP A 441 -7.67 17.82 6.67
CA ASP A 441 -6.56 18.45 5.95
C ASP A 441 -6.55 18.08 4.46
N GLY A 442 -7.63 18.38 3.75
CA GLY A 442 -7.73 18.14 2.32
C GLY A 442 -6.76 18.97 1.48
N LEU A 443 -6.13 20.02 2.02
CA LEU A 443 -5.12 20.79 1.31
C LEU A 443 -3.91 19.93 0.97
N HIS A 444 -3.47 19.07 1.89
CA HIS A 444 -2.31 18.19 1.69
C HIS A 444 -2.70 16.75 1.37
N THR A 445 -3.91 16.31 1.78
CA THR A 445 -4.32 14.90 1.65
C THR A 445 -5.22 14.59 0.47
N ALA A 446 -5.92 15.57 -0.11
CA ALA A 446 -6.76 15.33 -1.29
C ALA A 446 -5.96 15.60 -2.57
N GLU A 447 -5.84 14.61 -3.46
CA GLU A 447 -5.05 14.75 -4.70
C GLU A 447 -5.46 16.00 -5.52
N PRO A 448 -4.48 16.84 -5.93
CA PRO A 448 -3.04 16.60 -5.97
C PRO A 448 -2.28 17.02 -4.69
N GLY A 449 -2.98 17.33 -3.60
CA GLY A 449 -2.39 17.70 -2.30
C GLY A 449 -1.78 19.10 -2.30
N VAL A 450 -2.39 20.04 -3.04
CA VAL A 450 -1.93 21.42 -3.17
C VAL A 450 -3.10 22.39 -3.33
N ASP A 451 -2.82 23.69 -3.13
CA ASP A 451 -3.80 24.73 -3.40
C ASP A 451 -3.96 24.93 -4.93
N LEU A 452 -5.15 24.61 -5.43
CA LEU A 452 -5.54 24.75 -6.84
C LEU A 452 -6.27 26.06 -7.12
N SER A 453 -6.29 26.97 -6.16
CA SER A 453 -7.05 28.19 -6.31
C SER A 453 -6.57 29.08 -7.45
N GLY A 454 -7.51 29.52 -8.31
CA GLY A 454 -7.22 30.41 -9.43
C GLY A 454 -6.51 29.73 -10.61
N LYS A 455 -6.35 28.40 -10.56
CA LYS A 455 -5.79 27.60 -11.65
C LYS A 455 -6.92 26.89 -12.38
N GLU A 456 -7.15 27.27 -13.64
CA GLU A 456 -7.96 26.47 -14.54
C GLU A 456 -7.10 25.30 -15.04
N ILE A 457 -7.44 24.09 -14.64
CA ILE A 457 -6.68 22.90 -15.03
C ILE A 457 -7.39 22.30 -16.25
N ASP A 458 -6.90 22.67 -17.44
CA ASP A 458 -7.30 22.05 -18.69
C ASP A 458 -6.66 20.65 -18.81
N PRO A 459 -7.44 19.56 -18.99
CA PRO A 459 -6.90 18.21 -19.14
C PRO A 459 -5.91 18.04 -20.30
N LYS A 460 -5.91 18.93 -21.31
CA LYS A 460 -5.00 18.80 -22.46
C LYS A 460 -3.57 19.28 -22.23
N ALA A 461 -3.29 19.96 -21.12
CA ALA A 461 -1.95 20.50 -20.86
C ALA A 461 -0.89 19.42 -20.51
N ASN A 462 -1.30 18.18 -20.28
CA ASN A 462 -0.40 17.03 -20.06
C ASN A 462 -0.36 16.04 -21.24
N GLU A 463 -0.99 16.35 -22.39
CA GLU A 463 -0.63 15.67 -23.63
C GLU A 463 0.73 16.21 -24.06
N ALA A 464 1.77 15.39 -23.96
CA ALA A 464 3.07 15.67 -24.57
C ALA A 464 2.85 16.15 -26.02
N PRO A 465 3.62 17.13 -26.53
CA PRO A 465 3.45 17.57 -27.91
C PRO A 465 3.59 16.34 -28.81
N GLY A 466 2.49 15.99 -29.48
CA GLY A 466 2.48 14.92 -30.47
C GLY A 466 3.53 15.24 -31.51
N TYR A 467 4.48 14.33 -31.69
CA TYR A 467 5.38 14.39 -32.84
C TYR A 467 4.52 14.29 -34.10
N SER A 468 4.36 15.41 -34.79
CA SER A 468 3.91 15.43 -36.18
C SER A 468 5.00 14.82 -37.05
N SER A 469 4.69 13.73 -37.73
CA SER A 469 5.34 13.36 -38.99
C SER A 469 4.62 14.02 -40.16
#